data_AF-A0A8H5XXI3-F1
#
_entry.id   AF-A0A8H5XXI3-F1
#
_cell.length_a   1.000
_cell.length_b   1.000
_cell.length_c   1.000
_cell.angle_alpha   90.00
_cell.angle_beta   90.00
_cell.angle_gamma   90.00
#
_symmetry.space_group_name_H-M   'P 1'
#
loop_
_entity.id
_entity.type
_entity.pdbx_description
1 polymer ?
#
loop_
_entity_poly.entity_id
_entity_poly.type
_entity_poly.pdbx_seq_one_letter_code
_entity_poly.pdbx_strand_id
1 'polypeptide(L)'
;MGNLGAMSNSPWMPWNTFKANFSFPWFMEGLEVPMDFADIPDLVDPPQTPMHNAPSFPETGHTRPCQPFPEPQAISLERAGAEVFGHVHRIPQQAVEGLNNFYKTQLEDAPLIALPYDIVHAFVELYFEYFDSQFPFLHPSRLEDPDLPWLLLLATAAVGSHYSEIPGAEKYNLILCDLLARAAEPAVSDHILNVDMPTVQSVFLLHVLWMFSRSHKDKVVLQHKGSSLATMCWDLLGRADKRRHSSQSELDSEEEWQAWLTNE
;
A
#
# COMPACT_ATOMS: atom_id res chain seq x y z
N MET A 1 -52.71 10.55 26.82
CA MET A 1 -52.73 12.01 26.62
C MET A 1 -51.28 12.49 26.42
N GLY A 2 -50.95 12.94 25.20
CA GLY A 2 -49.90 13.93 24.85
C GLY A 2 -48.43 13.57 25.09
N ASN A 3 -47.45 14.11 24.37
CA ASN A 3 -47.20 14.38 22.95
C ASN A 3 -45.66 14.56 22.81
N LEU A 4 -45.15 14.45 21.59
CA LEU A 4 -43.78 14.61 21.08
C LEU A 4 -42.86 15.67 21.73
N GLY A 5 -41.54 15.40 21.68
CA GLY A 5 -40.45 16.38 21.70
C GLY A 5 -39.13 15.75 21.24
N ALA A 6 -38.42 16.38 20.30
CA ALA A 6 -37.60 15.75 19.27
C ALA A 6 -36.06 15.83 19.45
N MET A 7 -35.37 14.96 18.70
CA MET A 7 -34.06 15.11 18.02
C MET A 7 -32.75 15.31 18.84
N SER A 8 -31.80 14.38 18.67
CA SER A 8 -30.56 14.68 17.93
C SER A 8 -29.84 13.41 17.44
N ASN A 9 -29.65 13.34 16.12
CA ASN A 9 -28.72 12.45 15.42
C ASN A 9 -27.26 12.87 15.71
N SER A 10 -26.38 11.91 16.02
CA SER A 10 -25.20 11.56 15.19
C SER A 10 -24.39 10.42 15.82
N PRO A 11 -23.96 9.40 15.04
CA PRO A 11 -23.19 8.27 15.52
C PRO A 11 -21.68 8.51 15.32
N TRP A 12 -20.90 8.49 16.41
CA TRP A 12 -19.45 8.35 16.37
C TRP A 12 -19.03 7.27 17.37
N MET A 13 -18.30 6.27 16.90
CA MET A 13 -17.30 5.53 17.68
C MET A 13 -16.08 5.32 16.78
N PRO A 14 -14.95 6.01 17.05
CA PRO A 14 -13.66 5.78 16.42
C PRO A 14 -13.06 4.43 16.81
N TRP A 15 -12.21 3.91 15.95
CA TRP A 15 -11.36 2.76 16.26
C TRP A 15 -10.36 3.17 17.34
N ASN A 16 -10.65 2.87 18.60
CA ASN A 16 -9.67 2.37 19.57
C ASN A 16 -10.35 2.12 20.91
N THR A 17 -10.62 0.86 21.21
CA THR A 17 -10.34 0.22 22.51
C THR A 17 -10.74 -1.22 22.35
N PHE A 18 -9.79 -2.09 22.04
CA PHE A 18 -9.62 -3.39 22.67
C PHE A 18 -8.26 -3.86 22.18
N LYS A 19 -7.44 -4.40 23.09
CA LYS A 19 -6.32 -5.25 22.72
C LYS A 19 -6.83 -6.22 21.66
N ALA A 20 -6.52 -5.95 20.41
CA ALA A 20 -6.91 -6.81 19.32
C ALA A 20 -5.97 -8.01 19.43
N ASN A 21 -6.42 -8.98 20.21
CA ASN A 21 -6.02 -10.36 20.02
C ASN A 21 -6.56 -10.69 18.63
N PHE A 22 -5.76 -10.44 17.58
CA PHE A 22 -6.10 -10.79 16.22
C PHE A 22 -6.03 -12.31 16.11
N SER A 23 -7.08 -12.99 16.59
CA SER A 23 -7.40 -14.32 16.10
C SER A 23 -7.78 -14.14 14.63
N PHE A 24 -6.84 -14.46 13.76
CA PHE A 24 -7.03 -14.60 12.32
C PHE A 24 -8.33 -15.38 12.04
N PRO A 25 -9.35 -14.77 11.42
CA PRO A 25 -10.55 -15.49 11.03
C PRO A 25 -10.42 -15.99 9.59
N TRP A 26 -10.21 -17.31 9.41
CA TRP A 26 -10.88 -18.21 8.44
C TRP A 26 -11.08 -17.83 6.94
N PHE A 27 -10.49 -16.76 6.39
CA PHE A 27 -10.80 -16.32 5.01
C PHE A 27 -10.18 -17.16 3.86
N MET A 28 -9.72 -18.38 4.09
CA MET A 28 -9.46 -19.34 2.98
C MET A 28 -10.70 -20.19 2.64
N GLU A 29 -11.78 -20.13 3.42
CA GLU A 29 -12.92 -21.05 3.30
C GLU A 29 -13.99 -20.64 2.25
N GLY A 30 -13.77 -19.56 1.50
CA GLY A 30 -14.70 -19.05 0.48
C GLY A 30 -14.24 -19.22 -0.97
N LEU A 31 -13.10 -19.87 -1.22
CA LEU A 31 -12.55 -20.07 -2.57
C LEU A 31 -12.91 -21.43 -3.20
N GLU A 32 -13.65 -22.28 -2.50
CA GLU A 32 -14.23 -23.49 -3.10
C GLU A 32 -15.69 -23.23 -3.48
N VAL A 33 -15.91 -22.66 -4.66
CA VAL A 33 -17.16 -22.90 -5.38
C VAL A 33 -16.93 -24.22 -6.14
N PRO A 34 -17.68 -25.30 -5.88
CA PRO A 34 -17.65 -26.48 -6.72
C PRO A 34 -18.12 -26.07 -8.12
N MET A 35 -17.24 -26.20 -9.10
CA MET A 35 -17.61 -26.06 -10.51
C MET A 35 -18.44 -27.29 -10.86
N ASP A 36 -19.75 -27.22 -10.64
CA ASP A 36 -20.69 -28.31 -10.93
C ASP A 36 -20.86 -28.40 -12.45
N PHE A 37 -20.02 -29.23 -13.07
CA PHE A 37 -20.19 -29.63 -14.47
C PHE A 37 -21.21 -30.77 -14.53
N ALA A 38 -22.49 -30.43 -14.54
CA ALA A 38 -23.53 -31.37 -14.87
C ALA A 38 -24.51 -30.77 -15.91
N ASP A 39 -24.74 -31.57 -16.94
CA ASP A 39 -25.74 -31.48 -18.01
C ASP A 39 -25.43 -30.56 -19.21
N ILE A 40 -24.64 -31.11 -20.14
CA ILE A 40 -24.62 -30.73 -21.56
C ILE A 40 -25.64 -31.60 -22.31
N PRO A 41 -26.67 -31.02 -22.96
CA PRO A 41 -27.27 -31.61 -24.14
C PRO A 41 -26.64 -31.02 -25.41
N ASP A 42 -26.31 -31.92 -26.33
CA ASP A 42 -25.64 -31.70 -27.61
C ASP A 42 -26.45 -30.88 -28.64
N LEU A 43 -25.70 -30.14 -29.47
CA LEU A 43 -25.97 -29.67 -30.84
C LEU A 43 -27.18 -28.73 -31.12
N VAL A 44 -26.91 -27.47 -31.54
CA VAL A 44 -27.29 -26.85 -32.85
C VAL A 44 -26.46 -25.56 -33.07
N ASP A 45 -25.96 -25.35 -34.29
CA ASP A 45 -25.23 -24.16 -34.81
C ASP A 45 -25.90 -22.78 -34.57
N PRO A 46 -25.14 -21.66 -34.63
CA PRO A 46 -25.52 -20.39 -34.03
C PRO A 46 -26.34 -19.48 -34.96
N PRO A 47 -27.37 -18.76 -34.45
CA PRO A 47 -27.83 -17.55 -35.09
C PRO A 47 -26.93 -16.38 -34.69
N GLN A 48 -26.24 -15.82 -35.68
CA GLN A 48 -25.50 -14.56 -35.58
C GLN A 48 -26.37 -13.49 -34.91
N THR A 49 -26.01 -13.10 -33.69
CA THR A 49 -26.58 -11.95 -33.00
C THR A 49 -25.48 -10.92 -32.75
N PRO A 50 -25.72 -9.63 -32.99
CA PRO A 50 -24.67 -8.62 -33.02
C PRO A 50 -24.06 -8.46 -31.63
N MET A 51 -22.73 -8.33 -31.57
CA MET A 51 -22.01 -7.84 -30.40
C MET A 51 -22.55 -6.45 -30.03
N HIS A 52 -23.54 -6.40 -29.15
CA HIS A 52 -23.84 -5.18 -28.42
C HIS A 52 -23.87 -5.52 -26.94
N ASN A 53 -22.89 -4.93 -26.25
CA ASN A 53 -22.77 -4.80 -24.80
C ASN A 53 -22.06 -5.97 -24.11
N ALA A 54 -20.75 -6.07 -24.37
CA ALA A 54 -19.84 -6.46 -23.30
C ALA A 54 -20.04 -5.47 -22.13
N PRO A 55 -20.15 -5.91 -20.87
CA PRO A 55 -20.14 -5.00 -19.74
C PRO A 55 -18.81 -4.24 -19.77
N SER A 56 -18.89 -2.93 -20.00
CA SER A 56 -17.76 -2.03 -19.88
C SER A 56 -17.16 -2.20 -18.49
N PHE A 57 -15.96 -2.76 -18.42
CA PHE A 57 -15.16 -2.74 -17.21
C PHE A 57 -15.04 -1.29 -16.74
N PRO A 58 -15.12 -1.01 -15.43
CA PRO A 58 -14.81 0.32 -14.96
C PRO A 58 -13.34 0.58 -15.31
N GLU A 59 -13.11 1.43 -16.30
CA GLU A 59 -11.80 1.99 -16.58
C GLU A 59 -11.27 2.53 -15.25
N THR A 60 -10.25 1.89 -14.70
CA THR A 60 -9.60 2.30 -13.44
C THR A 60 -8.69 3.51 -13.65
N GLY A 61 -8.86 4.23 -14.75
CA GLY A 61 -8.18 5.48 -14.98
C GLY A 61 -8.59 6.45 -13.89
N HIS A 62 -7.65 6.84 -13.05
CA HIS A 62 -7.78 8.02 -12.20
C HIS A 62 -7.82 9.28 -13.10
N THR A 63 -8.89 9.41 -13.88
CA THR A 63 -9.15 10.49 -14.86
C THR A 63 -9.48 11.80 -14.19
N ARG A 64 -9.74 11.77 -12.87
CA ARG A 64 -9.96 12.97 -12.07
C ARG A 64 -8.64 13.42 -11.43
N PRO A 65 -8.38 14.72 -11.37
CA PRO A 65 -7.25 15.27 -10.62
C PRO A 65 -7.28 14.81 -9.16
N CYS A 66 -6.10 14.65 -8.57
CA CYS A 66 -5.97 14.39 -7.14
C CYS A 66 -6.45 15.61 -6.33
N GLN A 67 -6.92 15.39 -5.10
CA GLN A 67 -7.39 16.49 -4.25
C GLN A 67 -6.22 17.29 -3.63
N PRO A 68 -6.39 18.60 -3.41
CA PRO A 68 -5.39 19.41 -2.71
C PRO A 68 -5.28 19.00 -1.23
N PHE A 69 -4.06 18.86 -0.72
CA PHE A 69 -3.79 18.70 0.71
C PHE A 69 -4.38 19.88 1.50
N PRO A 70 -4.84 19.66 2.73
CA PRO A 70 -5.27 20.78 3.57
C PRO A 70 -4.08 21.70 3.87
N GLU A 71 -4.38 22.99 4.05
CA GLU A 71 -3.38 23.99 4.40
C GLU A 71 -2.77 23.65 5.78
N PRO A 72 -1.43 23.62 5.91
CA PRO A 72 -0.78 23.32 7.18
C PRO A 72 -1.09 24.42 8.19
N GLN A 73 -1.85 24.08 9.22
CA GLN A 73 -2.12 24.98 10.34
C GLN A 73 -1.00 24.83 11.38
N ALA A 74 -0.69 25.90 12.11
CA ALA A 74 0.33 25.86 13.17
C ALA A 74 0.06 24.75 14.20
N ILE A 75 -1.21 24.55 14.56
CA ILE A 75 -1.64 23.49 15.48
C ILE A 75 -1.38 22.07 14.92
N SER A 76 -1.48 21.89 13.61
CA SER A 76 -1.21 20.61 12.96
C SER A 76 0.29 20.30 12.97
N LEU A 77 1.15 21.31 12.77
CA LEU A 77 2.60 21.16 12.84
C LEU A 77 3.08 20.89 14.28
N GLU A 78 2.51 21.58 15.26
CA GLU A 78 2.81 21.34 16.68
C GLU A 78 2.41 19.92 17.09
N ARG A 79 1.20 19.47 16.72
CA ARG A 79 0.74 18.12 17.02
C ARG A 79 1.52 17.06 16.26
N ALA A 80 1.93 17.30 15.01
CA ALA A 80 2.82 16.40 14.29
C ALA A 80 4.13 16.18 15.05
N GLY A 81 4.70 17.22 15.68
CA GLY A 81 5.86 17.08 16.55
C GLY A 81 5.62 16.20 17.79
N ALA A 82 4.40 16.14 18.30
CA ALA A 82 4.03 15.24 19.41
C ALA A 82 3.81 13.78 18.96
N GLU A 83 3.68 13.54 17.65
CA GLU A 83 3.55 12.22 17.03
C GLU A 83 4.91 11.64 16.58
N VAL A 84 6.03 12.27 16.96
CA VAL A 84 7.40 11.77 16.71
C VAL A 84 7.91 11.01 17.94
N PHE A 85 8.09 9.70 17.80
CA PHE A 85 8.44 8.78 18.90
C PHE A 85 9.93 8.41 18.92
N GLY A 86 10.67 8.73 17.86
CA GLY A 86 12.11 8.49 17.73
C GLY A 86 12.46 7.14 17.11
N HIS A 87 11.54 6.52 16.36
CA HIS A 87 11.81 5.27 15.63
C HIS A 87 12.71 5.51 14.42
N VAL A 88 12.49 6.62 13.71
CA VAL A 88 13.23 7.09 12.54
C VAL A 88 13.77 8.48 12.86
N HIS A 89 15.09 8.63 12.87
CA HIS A 89 15.73 9.90 13.25
C HIS A 89 15.51 10.97 12.18
N ARG A 90 15.62 10.59 10.91
CA ARG A 90 15.50 11.51 9.79
C ARG A 90 15.13 10.77 8.51
N ILE A 91 14.10 11.27 7.84
CA ILE A 91 13.74 10.83 6.49
C ILE A 91 14.56 11.64 5.47
N PRO A 92 15.10 11.00 4.42
CA PRO A 92 15.78 11.66 3.31
C PRO A 92 14.91 12.72 2.64
N GLN A 93 15.44 13.93 2.51
CA GLN A 93 14.75 15.05 1.88
C GLN A 93 14.42 14.76 0.41
N GLN A 94 15.30 14.05 -0.30
CA GLN A 94 15.10 13.65 -1.69
C GLN A 94 13.83 12.81 -1.89
N ALA A 95 13.51 11.92 -0.94
CA ALA A 95 12.30 11.10 -1.02
C ALA A 95 11.04 11.96 -0.83
N VAL A 96 11.06 12.93 0.10
CA VAL A 96 9.95 13.88 0.32
C VAL A 96 9.76 14.79 -0.89
N GLU A 97 10.85 15.24 -1.52
CA GLU A 97 10.81 16.01 -2.76
C GLU A 97 10.26 15.18 -3.93
N GLY A 98 10.67 13.92 -4.05
CA GLY A 98 10.14 12.97 -5.05
C GLY A 98 8.63 12.78 -4.91
N LEU A 99 8.14 12.59 -3.68
CA LEU A 99 6.71 12.49 -3.37
C LEU A 99 5.97 13.77 -3.78
N ASN A 100 6.47 14.93 -3.36
CA ASN A 100 5.86 16.21 -3.69
C ASN A 100 5.90 16.52 -5.20
N ASN A 101 6.94 16.07 -5.91
CA ASN A 101 7.03 16.21 -7.36
C ASN A 101 6.02 15.32 -8.07
N PHE A 102 5.85 14.06 -7.64
CA PHE A 102 4.77 13.21 -8.14
C PHE A 102 3.41 13.83 -7.85
N TYR A 103 3.19 14.33 -6.63
CA TYR A 103 1.95 14.98 -6.26
C TYR A 103 1.59 16.17 -7.18
N LYS A 104 2.58 17.02 -7.51
CA LYS A 104 2.41 18.12 -8.48
C LYS A 104 1.89 17.64 -9.83
N THR A 105 2.35 16.49 -10.33
CA THR A 105 1.88 15.99 -11.64
C THR A 105 0.46 15.47 -11.60
N GLN A 106 -0.12 15.24 -10.41
CA GLN A 106 -1.49 14.75 -10.25
C GLN A 106 -2.52 15.88 -10.05
N LEU A 107 -2.09 17.15 -9.97
CA LEU A 107 -2.96 18.31 -9.82
C LEU A 107 -3.17 19.01 -11.17
N GLU A 108 -4.43 19.20 -11.59
CA GLU A 108 -4.81 19.99 -12.77
C GLU A 108 -5.41 21.34 -12.32
N ASP A 109 -4.59 22.37 -12.11
CA ASP A 109 -4.99 23.76 -11.77
C ASP A 109 -5.25 24.13 -10.30
N ALA A 110 -4.98 23.24 -9.34
CA ALA A 110 -5.05 23.59 -7.91
C ALA A 110 -3.76 24.27 -7.41
N PRO A 111 -3.84 25.21 -6.45
CA PRO A 111 -2.64 25.73 -5.80
C PRO A 111 -1.90 24.57 -5.11
N LEU A 112 -0.64 24.38 -5.47
CA LEU A 112 0.18 23.36 -4.85
C LEU A 112 0.47 23.74 -3.41
N ILE A 113 -0.14 23.00 -2.49
CA ILE A 113 0.27 22.96 -1.09
C ILE A 113 1.12 21.70 -0.93
N ALA A 114 2.44 21.88 -0.85
CA ALA A 114 3.37 20.78 -0.64
C ALA A 114 3.09 20.12 0.72
N LEU A 115 3.25 18.80 0.77
CA LEU A 115 3.15 18.04 2.00
C LEU A 115 4.33 18.41 2.92
N PRO A 116 4.08 18.98 4.12
CA PRO A 116 5.14 19.40 5.03
C PRO A 116 5.96 18.22 5.54
N TYR A 117 7.27 18.42 5.67
CA TYR A 117 8.20 17.40 6.18
C TYR A 117 7.75 16.83 7.52
N ASP A 118 7.40 17.70 8.48
CA ASP A 118 7.04 17.31 9.84
C ASP A 118 5.81 16.39 9.88
N ILE A 119 4.85 16.62 8.98
CA ILE A 119 3.64 15.79 8.84
C ILE A 119 4.00 14.42 8.25
N VAL A 120 4.86 14.38 7.22
CA VAL A 120 5.34 13.10 6.65
C VAL A 120 6.10 12.31 7.71
N HIS A 121 6.96 12.97 8.47
CA HIS A 121 7.76 12.33 9.51
C HIS A 121 6.88 11.77 10.62
N ALA A 122 5.93 12.56 11.13
CA ALA A 122 4.93 12.08 12.08
C ALA A 122 4.20 10.83 11.57
N PHE A 123 3.76 10.81 10.32
CA PHE A 123 3.09 9.62 9.77
C PHE A 123 4.03 8.41 9.69
N VAL A 124 5.29 8.57 9.33
CA VAL A 124 6.25 7.46 9.33
C VAL A 124 6.49 6.94 10.75
N GLU A 125 6.59 7.83 11.74
CA GLU A 125 6.73 7.45 13.15
C GLU A 125 5.52 6.63 13.64
N LEU A 126 4.31 7.07 13.28
CA LEU A 126 3.07 6.37 13.59
C LEU A 126 2.96 4.98 12.94
N TYR A 127 3.56 4.79 11.76
CA TYR A 127 3.68 3.46 11.17
C TYR A 127 4.49 2.53 12.07
N PHE A 128 5.66 2.96 12.54
CA PHE A 128 6.51 2.13 13.42
C PHE A 128 5.91 1.95 14.80
N GLU A 129 5.23 2.98 15.33
CA GLU A 129 4.59 2.90 16.65
C GLU A 129 3.42 1.91 16.67
N TYR A 130 2.54 1.93 15.67
CA TYR A 130 1.27 1.22 15.74
C TYR A 130 1.13 0.05 14.76
N PHE A 131 1.76 0.11 13.59
CA PHE A 131 1.58 -0.88 12.53
C PHE A 131 2.69 -1.95 12.54
N ASP A 132 3.96 -1.54 12.67
CA ASP A 132 5.12 -2.44 12.55
C ASP A 132 5.05 -3.63 13.53
N SER A 133 4.62 -3.39 14.77
CA SER A 133 4.45 -4.46 15.78
C SER A 133 3.50 -5.59 15.34
N GLN A 134 2.56 -5.32 14.44
CA GLN A 134 1.61 -6.30 13.90
C GLN A 134 2.14 -6.95 12.62
N PHE A 135 2.87 -6.18 11.81
CA PHE A 135 3.41 -6.62 10.52
C PHE A 135 4.85 -6.07 10.34
N PRO A 136 5.86 -6.70 10.99
CA PRO A 136 7.22 -6.20 10.96
C PRO A 136 7.90 -6.62 9.66
N PHE A 137 7.79 -5.79 8.63
CA PHE A 137 8.43 -6.07 7.33
C PHE A 137 9.24 -4.88 6.77
N LEU A 138 9.20 -3.73 7.43
CA LEU A 138 10.11 -2.60 7.18
C LEU A 138 11.02 -2.40 8.39
N HIS A 139 12.29 -2.09 8.14
CA HIS A 139 13.22 -1.72 9.20
C HIS A 139 13.40 -0.20 9.20
N PRO A 140 13.47 0.49 10.35
CA PRO A 140 13.66 1.95 10.39
C PRO A 140 14.84 2.45 9.56
N SER A 141 15.97 1.72 9.56
CA SER A 141 17.15 2.07 8.75
C SER A 141 16.86 2.13 7.24
N ARG A 142 15.81 1.45 6.76
CA ARG A 142 15.40 1.54 5.35
C ARG A 142 14.77 2.89 5.03
N LEU A 143 14.09 3.49 5.99
CA LEU A 143 13.46 4.81 5.86
C LEU A 143 14.46 5.96 6.11
N GLU A 144 15.63 5.64 6.67
CA GLU A 144 16.75 6.58 6.85
C GLU A 144 17.77 6.53 5.70
N ASP A 145 17.68 5.52 4.83
CA ASP A 145 18.58 5.28 3.71
C ASP A 145 18.55 6.46 2.71
N PRO A 146 19.69 7.08 2.36
CA PRO A 146 19.74 8.19 1.40
C PRO A 146 19.06 7.89 0.05
N ASP A 147 19.05 6.62 -0.37
CA ASP A 147 18.46 6.15 -1.61
C ASP A 147 17.01 5.66 -1.44
N LEU A 148 16.32 6.06 -0.35
CA LEU A 148 14.92 5.71 -0.08
C LEU A 148 14.02 6.09 -1.27
N PRO A 149 13.33 5.11 -1.89
CA PRO A 149 12.36 5.42 -2.93
C PRO A 149 11.17 6.18 -2.35
N TRP A 150 10.80 7.29 -2.97
CA TRP A 150 9.67 8.11 -2.56
C TRP A 150 8.34 7.33 -2.52
N LEU A 151 8.21 6.28 -3.34
CA LEU A 151 7.03 5.40 -3.35
C LEU A 151 6.88 4.63 -2.03
N LEU A 152 8.00 4.12 -1.49
CA LEU A 152 7.99 3.42 -0.21
C LEU A 152 7.71 4.37 0.95
N LEU A 153 8.28 5.58 0.89
CA LEU A 153 7.94 6.65 1.83
C LEU A 153 6.44 6.98 1.80
N LEU A 154 5.88 7.16 0.60
CA LEU A 154 4.46 7.41 0.40
C LEU A 154 3.60 6.29 0.99
N ALA A 155 3.94 5.03 0.72
CA ALA A 155 3.21 3.87 1.23
C ALA A 155 3.23 3.80 2.77
N THR A 156 4.41 4.03 3.36
CA THR A 156 4.61 4.04 4.81
C THR A 156 3.80 5.16 5.47
N ALA A 157 3.90 6.38 4.93
CA ALA A 157 3.15 7.54 5.40
C ALA A 157 1.63 7.37 5.23
N ALA A 158 1.18 6.74 4.14
CA ALA A 158 -0.25 6.46 3.93
C ALA A 158 -0.80 5.55 5.02
N VAL A 159 -0.11 4.45 5.36
CA VAL A 159 -0.50 3.58 6.47
C VAL A 159 -0.43 4.30 7.81
N GLY A 160 0.68 4.98 8.10
CA GLY A 160 0.86 5.69 9.36
C GLY A 160 -0.13 6.82 9.60
N SER A 161 -0.57 7.52 8.54
CA SER A 161 -1.56 8.60 8.63
C SER A 161 -2.93 8.15 9.17
N HIS A 162 -3.24 6.85 9.13
CA HIS A 162 -4.46 6.31 9.76
C HIS A 162 -4.46 6.43 11.29
N TYR A 163 -3.28 6.52 11.91
CA TYR A 163 -3.14 6.62 13.35
C TYR A 163 -2.96 8.05 13.84
N SER A 164 -2.91 9.02 12.93
CA SER A 164 -2.65 10.41 13.29
C SER A 164 -3.89 11.10 13.85
N GLU A 165 -3.68 11.91 14.86
CA GLU A 165 -4.70 12.75 15.48
C GLU A 165 -4.56 14.23 15.05
N ILE A 166 -3.67 14.56 14.10
CA ILE A 166 -3.57 15.93 13.59
C ILE A 166 -4.91 16.40 13.00
N PRO A 167 -5.28 17.68 13.17
CA PRO A 167 -6.47 18.22 12.52
C PRO A 167 -6.41 18.03 11.01
N GLY A 168 -7.38 17.31 10.46
CA GLY A 168 -7.44 16.98 9.03
C GLY A 168 -6.68 15.70 8.62
N ALA A 169 -6.19 14.88 9.56
CA ALA A 169 -5.52 13.61 9.29
C ALA A 169 -6.29 12.71 8.30
N GLU A 170 -7.61 12.60 8.44
CA GLU A 170 -8.46 11.83 7.52
C GLU A 170 -8.34 12.31 6.07
N LYS A 171 -8.26 13.64 5.86
CA LYS A 171 -8.09 14.21 4.52
C LYS A 171 -6.70 13.93 3.97
N TYR A 172 -5.65 14.03 4.80
CA TYR A 172 -4.30 13.64 4.40
C TYR A 172 -4.26 12.16 3.99
N ASN A 173 -4.85 11.28 4.80
CA ASN A 173 -4.90 9.86 4.55
C ASN A 173 -5.60 9.53 3.21
N LEU A 174 -6.78 10.11 2.96
CA LEU A 174 -7.49 9.90 1.71
C LEU A 174 -6.66 10.29 0.47
N ILE A 175 -5.95 11.42 0.55
CA ILE A 175 -5.09 11.91 -0.53
C ILE A 175 -3.85 11.02 -0.70
N LEU A 176 -3.21 10.62 0.40
CA LEU A 176 -2.04 9.72 0.37
C LEU A 176 -2.40 8.35 -0.20
N CYS A 177 -3.55 7.79 0.16
CA CYS A 177 -4.06 6.53 -0.39
C CYS A 177 -4.36 6.64 -1.89
N ASP A 178 -5.00 7.73 -2.34
CA ASP A 178 -5.24 7.97 -3.78
C ASP A 178 -3.93 8.14 -4.54
N LEU A 179 -2.95 8.88 -4.00
CA LEU A 179 -1.63 9.03 -4.60
C LEU A 179 -0.88 7.70 -4.68
N LEU A 180 -0.94 6.89 -3.62
CA LEU A 180 -0.29 5.58 -3.60
C LEU A 180 -0.91 4.66 -4.66
N ALA A 181 -2.24 4.63 -4.77
CA ALA A 181 -2.92 3.85 -5.79
C ALA A 181 -2.49 4.26 -7.21
N ARG A 182 -2.44 5.57 -7.50
CA ARG A 182 -1.97 6.10 -8.78
C ARG A 182 -0.50 5.75 -9.06
N ALA A 183 0.36 5.89 -8.07
CA ALA A 183 1.80 5.67 -8.22
C ALA A 183 2.14 4.18 -8.40
N ALA A 184 1.40 3.29 -7.73
CA ALA A 184 1.59 1.85 -7.82
C ALA A 184 0.92 1.23 -9.06
N GLU A 185 -0.01 1.95 -9.71
CA GLU A 185 -0.78 1.42 -10.84
C GLU A 185 0.07 0.79 -11.94
N PRO A 186 1.20 1.38 -12.40
CA PRO A 186 2.04 0.74 -13.42
C PRO A 186 2.60 -0.62 -12.94
N ALA A 187 3.03 -0.72 -11.68
CA ALA A 187 3.56 -1.96 -11.13
C ALA A 187 2.47 -3.04 -10.99
N VAL A 188 1.24 -2.64 -10.68
CA VAL A 188 0.13 -3.56 -10.41
C VAL A 188 -0.57 -4.01 -11.71
N SER A 189 -0.75 -3.12 -12.67
CA SER A 189 -1.50 -3.37 -13.90
C SER A 189 -0.63 -3.97 -15.02
N ASP A 190 0.61 -3.51 -15.18
CA ASP A 190 1.44 -3.94 -16.33
C ASP A 190 2.19 -5.26 -16.07
N HIS A 191 1.96 -5.92 -14.93
CA HIS A 191 2.63 -7.17 -14.52
C HIS A 191 4.14 -7.10 -14.76
N ILE A 192 4.74 -5.94 -14.44
CA ILE A 192 6.14 -5.67 -14.74
C ILE A 192 7.00 -6.74 -14.06
N LEU A 193 7.82 -7.42 -14.84
CA LEU A 193 8.83 -8.34 -14.33
C LEU A 193 10.10 -7.53 -14.00
N ASN A 194 10.84 -7.95 -12.96
CA ASN A 194 11.99 -7.23 -12.39
C ASN A 194 11.68 -6.03 -11.49
N VAL A 195 10.50 -6.00 -10.88
CA VAL A 195 10.17 -4.99 -9.85
C VAL A 195 11.18 -5.09 -8.71
N ASP A 196 11.58 -3.94 -8.18
CA ASP A 196 12.50 -3.85 -7.05
C ASP A 196 11.77 -4.08 -5.72
N MET A 197 12.51 -4.53 -4.70
CA MET A 197 11.92 -4.83 -3.38
C MET A 197 11.08 -3.68 -2.79
N PRO A 198 11.52 -2.41 -2.84
CA PRO A 198 10.74 -1.29 -2.31
C PRO A 198 9.37 -1.11 -2.98
N THR A 199 9.27 -1.34 -4.29
CA THR A 199 7.98 -1.28 -4.99
C THR A 199 7.08 -2.42 -4.55
N VAL A 200 7.60 -3.64 -4.39
CA VAL A 200 6.80 -4.77 -3.87
C VAL A 200 6.31 -4.49 -2.45
N GLN A 201 7.16 -3.95 -1.58
CA GLN A 201 6.78 -3.51 -0.23
C GLN A 201 5.69 -2.44 -0.26
N SER A 202 5.78 -1.49 -1.19
CA SER A 202 4.79 -0.42 -1.36
C SER A 202 3.44 -0.95 -1.83
N VAL A 203 3.44 -1.88 -2.79
CA VAL A 203 2.22 -2.56 -3.27
C VAL A 203 1.59 -3.41 -2.17
N PHE A 204 2.39 -4.09 -1.37
CA PHE A 204 1.89 -4.82 -0.19
C PHE A 204 1.15 -3.88 0.77
N LEU A 205 1.73 -2.74 1.11
CA LEU A 205 1.07 -1.73 1.97
C LEU A 205 -0.22 -1.20 1.35
N LEU A 206 -0.24 -0.96 0.04
CA LEU A 206 -1.46 -0.57 -0.67
C LEU A 206 -2.54 -1.65 -0.58
N HIS A 207 -2.18 -2.93 -0.73
CA HIS A 207 -3.12 -4.03 -0.58
C HIS A 207 -3.68 -4.13 0.85
N VAL A 208 -2.84 -3.90 1.86
CA VAL A 208 -3.29 -3.79 3.27
C VAL A 208 -4.31 -2.65 3.42
N LEU A 209 -4.01 -1.46 2.88
CA LEU A 209 -4.93 -0.33 2.91
C LEU A 209 -6.28 -0.65 2.26
N TRP A 210 -6.28 -1.31 1.10
CA TRP A 210 -7.52 -1.75 0.44
C TRP A 210 -8.28 -2.82 1.22
N MET A 211 -7.58 -3.75 1.88
CA MET A 211 -8.20 -4.82 2.67
C MET A 211 -9.03 -4.25 3.83
N PHE A 212 -8.50 -3.23 4.50
CA PHE A 212 -9.16 -2.57 5.63
C PHE A 212 -10.01 -1.35 5.22
N SER A 213 -10.03 -1.01 3.93
CA SER A 213 -10.90 0.04 3.42
C SER A 213 -12.38 -0.31 3.61
N ARG A 214 -13.17 0.70 3.96
CA ARG A 214 -14.65 0.59 3.99
C ARG A 214 -15.26 0.71 2.59
N SER A 215 -14.47 1.05 1.57
CA SER A 215 -14.89 1.17 0.19
C SER A 215 -15.07 -0.20 -0.46
N HIS A 216 -16.28 -0.48 -0.94
CA HIS A 216 -16.54 -1.67 -1.76
C HIS A 216 -15.69 -1.67 -3.04
N LYS A 217 -15.43 -0.49 -3.61
CA LYS A 217 -14.61 -0.37 -4.82
C LYS A 217 -13.19 -0.89 -4.58
N ASP A 218 -12.59 -0.49 -3.48
CA ASP A 218 -11.21 -0.86 -3.13
C ASP A 218 -11.08 -2.38 -2.93
N LYS A 219 -12.10 -3.00 -2.31
CA LYS A 219 -12.15 -4.46 -2.14
C LYS A 219 -12.28 -5.20 -3.47
N VAL A 220 -13.09 -4.70 -4.40
CA VAL A 220 -13.22 -5.26 -5.76
C VAL A 220 -11.90 -5.11 -6.52
N VAL A 221 -11.25 -3.95 -6.42
CA VAL A 221 -9.93 -3.69 -7.02
C VAL A 221 -8.90 -4.69 -6.48
N LEU A 222 -8.86 -4.90 -5.16
CA LEU A 222 -7.98 -5.87 -4.52
C LEU A 222 -8.25 -7.31 -4.98
N GLN A 223 -9.52 -7.72 -5.11
CA GLN A 223 -9.87 -9.04 -5.63
C GLN A 223 -9.36 -9.25 -7.06
N HIS A 224 -9.44 -8.22 -7.90
CA HIS A 224 -8.97 -8.29 -9.28
C HIS A 224 -7.44 -8.24 -9.40
N LYS A 225 -6.76 -7.49 -8.51
CA LYS A 225 -5.33 -7.18 -8.60
C LYS A 225 -4.46 -7.97 -7.61
N GLY A 226 -5.06 -8.82 -6.78
CA GLY A 226 -4.36 -9.58 -5.74
C GLY A 226 -3.27 -10.51 -6.27
N SER A 227 -3.46 -11.07 -7.47
CA SER A 227 -2.47 -11.94 -8.13
C SER A 227 -1.19 -11.22 -8.54
N SER A 228 -1.24 -9.90 -8.77
CA SER A 228 -0.05 -9.12 -9.17
C SER A 228 1.02 -9.13 -8.07
N LEU A 229 0.62 -8.95 -6.81
CA LEU A 229 1.56 -8.98 -5.68
C LEU A 229 2.21 -10.36 -5.51
N ALA A 230 1.42 -11.42 -5.60
CA ALA A 230 1.95 -12.79 -5.54
C ALA A 230 2.99 -13.01 -6.65
N THR A 231 2.67 -12.58 -7.88
CA THR A 231 3.58 -12.67 -9.03
C THR A 231 4.89 -11.92 -8.80
N MET A 232 4.83 -10.68 -8.28
CA MET A 232 6.02 -9.90 -7.92
C MET A 232 6.88 -10.58 -6.84
N CYS A 233 6.25 -11.15 -5.81
CA CYS A 233 6.97 -11.90 -4.76
C CYS A 233 7.68 -13.14 -5.33
N TRP A 234 7.02 -13.89 -6.22
CA TRP A 234 7.61 -15.05 -6.87
C TRP A 234 8.78 -14.67 -7.79
N ASP A 235 8.70 -13.56 -8.52
CA ASP A 235 9.82 -13.04 -9.33
C ASP A 235 11.03 -12.69 -8.45
N LEU A 236 10.80 -11.98 -7.35
CA LEU A 236 11.86 -11.64 -6.39
C LEU A 236 12.54 -12.88 -5.81
N LEU A 237 11.74 -13.88 -5.41
CA LEU A 237 12.26 -15.14 -4.88
C LEU A 237 13.07 -15.89 -5.92
N GLY A 238 12.54 -16.06 -7.13
CA GLY A 238 13.26 -16.72 -8.22
C GLY A 238 14.57 -16.04 -8.59
N ARG A 239 14.63 -14.70 -8.51
CA ARG A 239 15.87 -13.92 -8.73
C ARG A 239 16.85 -14.05 -7.57
N ALA A 240 16.37 -14.12 -6.33
CA ALA A 240 17.21 -14.35 -5.16
C ALA A 240 17.84 -15.75 -5.22
N ASP A 241 17.05 -16.77 -5.58
CA ASP A 241 17.53 -18.15 -5.70
C ASP A 241 18.56 -18.29 -6.82
N LYS A 242 18.31 -17.72 -8.01
CA LYS A 242 19.30 -17.67 -9.10
C LYS A 242 20.61 -17.03 -8.67
N ARG A 243 20.55 -15.90 -7.94
CA ARG A 243 21.76 -15.25 -7.39
C ARG A 243 22.51 -16.16 -6.44
N ARG A 244 21.81 -16.79 -5.49
CA ARG A 244 22.41 -17.76 -4.56
C ARG A 244 23.08 -18.91 -5.28
N HIS A 245 22.42 -19.50 -6.28
CA HIS A 245 22.95 -20.64 -7.03
C HIS A 245 24.17 -20.24 -7.90
N SER A 246 24.17 -19.03 -8.46
CA SER A 246 25.32 -18.48 -9.17
C SER A 246 26.52 -18.26 -8.23
N SER A 247 26.29 -17.67 -7.05
CA SER A 247 27.34 -17.47 -6.05
C SER A 247 27.85 -18.79 -5.47
N GLN A 248 27.00 -19.81 -5.36
CA GLN A 248 27.40 -21.16 -4.94
C GLN A 248 28.27 -21.85 -6.00
N SER A 249 28.07 -21.55 -7.29
CA SER A 249 28.87 -22.10 -8.40
C SER A 249 30.25 -21.43 -8.55
N GLU A 250 30.43 -20.21 -8.07
CA GLU A 250 31.72 -19.49 -8.07
C GLU A 250 32.56 -19.76 -6.80
N LEU A 251 31.94 -20.31 -5.77
CA LEU A 251 32.62 -20.71 -4.55
C LEU A 251 33.18 -22.14 -4.71
N ASP A 252 34.30 -22.25 -5.42
CA ASP A 252 35.32 -23.30 -5.25
C ASP A 252 36.01 -23.15 -3.87
N SER A 253 35.14 -23.03 -2.86
CA SER A 253 35.39 -22.51 -1.53
C SER A 253 36.12 -23.50 -0.66
N GLU A 254 36.07 -24.79 -1.00
CA GLU A 254 36.84 -25.80 -0.29
C GLU A 254 38.31 -25.71 -0.67
N GLU A 255 38.67 -25.54 -1.95
CA GLU A 255 40.07 -25.41 -2.36
C GLU A 255 40.70 -24.09 -1.88
N GLU A 256 39.97 -22.98 -1.93
CA GLU A 256 40.43 -21.68 -1.40
C GLU A 256 40.55 -21.68 0.14
N TRP A 257 39.62 -22.34 0.84
CA TRP A 257 39.65 -22.48 2.30
C TRP A 257 40.76 -23.42 2.76
N GLN A 258 40.97 -24.55 2.07
CA GLN A 258 42.07 -25.48 2.32
C GLN A 258 43.44 -24.84 2.02
N ALA A 259 43.54 -24.05 0.94
CA ALA A 259 44.76 -23.31 0.61
C ALA A 259 45.13 -22.30 1.70
N TRP A 260 44.15 -21.60 2.27
CA TRP A 260 44.37 -20.71 3.42
C TRP A 260 44.90 -21.46 4.65
N LEU A 261 44.31 -22.62 4.99
CA LEU A 261 44.76 -23.45 6.12
C LEU A 261 46.20 -23.95 5.97
N THR A 262 46.67 -24.17 4.74
CA THR A 262 48.04 -24.64 4.48
C THR A 262 49.10 -23.54 4.44
N ASN A 263 48.69 -22.27 4.44
CA ASN A 263 49.58 -21.12 4.32
C ASN A 263 49.82 -20.41 5.67
N GLU A 264 49.44 -21.05 6.78
CA GLU A 264 49.68 -20.64 8.17
C GLU A 264 50.56 -21.67 8.89
#